data_AF-A0A940N5Y2-F1
#
_entry.id   AF-A0A940N5Y2-F1
#
_cell.length_a   1.000
_cell.length_b   1.000
_cell.length_c   1.000
_cell.angle_alpha   90.00
_cell.angle_beta   90.00
_cell.angle_gamma   90.00
#
_symmetry.space_group_name_H-M   'P 1'
#
loop_
_entity.id
_entity.type
_entity.pdbx_description
1 polymer ?
#
loop_
_entity_poly.entity_id
_entity_poly.type
_entity_poly.pdbx_seq_one_letter_code
_entity_poly.pdbx_strand_id
1 'polypeptide(L)' 'MNTLTIKDLPMSEVLDHAALASVRGGIGRTPQQIAAWELSGKPATWQGLVLGDDGRLHPPSP' A
#
# COMPACT_ATOMS: atom_id res chain seq x y z
N MET A 1 2.49 -20.49 -13.14
CA MET A 1 2.66 -19.12 -12.63
C MET A 1 2.29 -19.15 -11.16
N ASN A 2 3.30 -19.26 -10.27
CA ASN A 2 3.10 -19.41 -8.84
C ASN A 2 3.08 -18.03 -8.19
N THR A 3 1.89 -17.52 -7.90
CA THR A 3 1.72 -16.34 -7.05
C THR A 3 2.02 -16.77 -5.62
N LEU A 4 3.11 -16.27 -5.04
CA LEU A 4 3.45 -16.50 -3.64
C LEU A 4 2.66 -15.50 -2.79
N THR A 5 1.78 -16.03 -1.92
CA THR A 5 1.05 -15.22 -0.94
C THR A 5 1.93 -14.91 0.26
N ILE A 6 1.87 -13.66 0.75
CA ILE A 6 2.76 -13.12 1.79
C ILE A 6 2.82 -13.98 3.07
N LYS A 7 1.76 -14.75 3.36
CA LYS A 7 1.67 -15.64 4.53
C LYS A 7 2.58 -16.87 4.45
N ASP A 8 3.02 -17.22 3.25
CA ASP A 8 3.84 -18.41 2.97
C ASP A 8 5.33 -18.08 2.91
N LEU A 9 5.69 -16.80 3.07
CA LEU A 9 7.09 -16.37 3.11
C LEU A 9 7.62 -16.55 4.54
N PRO A 10 8.69 -17.33 4.74
CA PRO A 10 9.35 -17.39 6.04
C PRO A 10 9.81 -15.97 6.41
N MET A 11 9.44 -15.52 7.62
CA MET A 11 9.95 -14.27 8.19
C MET A 11 11.45 -14.42 8.42
N SER A 12 12.25 -14.21 7.37
CA SER A 12 13.70 -14.29 7.46
C SER A 12 14.20 -13.01 8.13
N GLU A 13 14.99 -13.17 9.21
CA GLU A 13 15.87 -12.11 9.66
C GLU A 13 16.67 -11.57 8.48
N VAL A 14 16.73 -10.24 8.42
CA VAL A 14 17.41 -9.45 7.40
C VAL A 14 16.77 -9.56 6.02
N LEU A 15 15.71 -8.77 5.84
CA LEU A 15 15.14 -8.50 4.53
C LEU A 15 16.18 -7.79 3.65
N ASP A 16 16.57 -8.46 2.56
CA ASP A 16 17.43 -7.90 1.54
C ASP A 16 16.83 -6.58 1.00
N HIS A 17 17.55 -5.49 1.22
CA HIS A 17 17.17 -4.16 0.77
C HIS A 17 16.94 -4.07 -0.74
N ALA A 18 17.68 -4.84 -1.54
CA ALA A 18 17.50 -4.87 -2.99
C ALA A 18 16.18 -5.57 -3.37
N ALA A 19 15.84 -6.68 -2.67
CA ALA A 19 14.57 -7.38 -2.86
C ALA A 19 13.37 -6.54 -2.39
N LEU A 20 13.46 -5.88 -1.24
CA LEU A 20 12.43 -4.98 -0.73
C LEU A 20 12.16 -3.77 -1.64
N ALA A 21 13.20 -3.24 -2.28
CA ALA A 21 13.07 -2.14 -3.24
C ALA A 21 12.29 -2.54 -4.51
N SER A 22 12.18 -3.84 -4.81
CA SER A 22 11.45 -4.37 -5.97
C SER A 22 9.97 -4.66 -5.71
N VAL A 23 9.54 -4.65 -4.43
CA VAL A 23 8.14 -4.86 -4.04
C VAL A 23 7.33 -3.61 -4.38
N ARG A 24 6.45 -3.71 -5.39
CA ARG A 24 5.51 -2.64 -5.73
C ARG A 24 4.52 -2.43 -4.59
N GLY A 25 4.72 -1.32 -3.91
CA GLY A 25 3.89 -0.88 -2.79
C GLY A 25 4.64 -0.17 -1.67
N GLY A 26 5.97 -0.09 -1.75
CA GLY A 26 6.80 0.88 -1.01
C GLY A 26 6.68 0.76 0.51
N ILE A 27 7.73 0.24 1.14
CA ILE A 27 7.93 0.15 2.60
C ILE A 27 7.00 1.12 3.38
N GLY A 28 5.94 0.58 3.99
CA GLY A 28 5.02 1.32 4.85
C GLY A 28 3.64 1.69 4.28
N ARG A 29 3.26 1.27 3.06
CA ARG A 29 1.91 1.54 2.50
C ARG A 29 1.14 0.24 2.19
N THR A 30 -0.13 0.21 2.57
CA THR A 30 -1.02 -0.92 2.28
C THR A 30 -1.47 -0.92 0.81
N PRO A 31 -1.87 -2.07 0.24
CA PRO A 31 -2.50 -2.14 -1.10
C PRO A 31 -3.63 -1.12 -1.30
N GLN A 32 -4.44 -0.89 -0.27
CA GLN A 32 -5.54 0.08 -0.27
C GLN A 32 -5.03 1.51 -0.37
N GLN A 33 -3.92 1.83 0.31
CA GLN A 33 -3.29 3.15 0.22
C GLN A 33 -2.70 3.41 -1.16
N ILE A 34 -2.11 2.38 -1.78
CA ILE A 34 -1.59 2.46 -3.14
C ILE A 34 -2.73 2.67 -4.13
N ALA A 35 -3.78 1.86 -4.04
CA ALA A 35 -4.96 1.99 -4.91
C ALA A 35 -5.65 3.35 -4.76
N ALA A 36 -5.79 3.85 -3.53
CA ALA A 36 -6.38 5.16 -3.27
C ALA A 36 -5.52 6.30 -3.84
N TRP A 37 -4.19 6.19 -3.76
CA TRP A 37 -3.27 7.14 -4.39
C TRP A 37 -3.35 7.09 -5.91
N GLU A 38 -3.36 5.90 -6.50
CA GLU A 38 -3.48 5.71 -7.96
C GLU A 38 -4.81 6.27 -8.50
N LEU A 39 -5.90 6.17 -7.72
CA LEU A 39 -7.22 6.68 -8.10
C LEU A 39 -7.36 8.19 -7.93
N SER A 40 -6.97 8.73 -6.77
CA SER A 40 -7.30 10.11 -6.36
C SER A 40 -6.13 11.09 -6.35
N GLY A 41 -4.89 10.61 -6.49
CA GLY A 41 -3.68 11.40 -6.31
C GLY A 41 -3.45 11.91 -4.88
N LYS A 42 -4.26 11.48 -3.91
CA LYS A 42 -4.21 11.93 -2.52
C LYS A 42 -3.71 10.82 -1.58
N PRO A 43 -2.98 11.17 -0.51
CA PRO A 43 -2.57 10.19 0.49
C PRO A 43 -3.80 9.64 1.22
N ALA A 44 -3.78 8.34 1.49
CA ALA A 44 -4.88 7.65 2.15
C ALA A 44 -4.45 7.03 3.48
N THR A 45 -5.43 6.84 4.38
CA THR A 45 -5.26 6.07 5.61
C THR A 45 -5.02 4.59 5.29
N TRP A 46 -4.63 3.80 6.29
CA TRP A 46 -4.43 2.36 6.11
C TRP A 46 -5.69 1.60 5.63
N GLN A 47 -6.89 2.17 5.84
CA GLN A 47 -8.16 1.66 5.28
C GLN A 47 -8.45 2.11 3.83
N GLY A 48 -7.60 2.96 3.25
CA GLY A 48 -7.79 3.51 1.91
C GLY A 48 -8.66 4.77 1.85
N LEU A 49 -8.95 5.43 2.97
CA LEU A 49 -9.74 6.67 2.98
C LEU A 49 -8.86 7.91 2.78
N VAL A 50 -9.38 8.90 2.07
CA VAL A 50 -8.69 10.12 1.67
C VAL A 50 -9.28 11.32 2.43
N LEU A 51 -8.42 12.26 2.83
CA LEU A 51 -8.87 13.51 3.43
C LEU A 51 -9.50 14.42 2.36
N GLY A 52 -10.79 14.73 2.53
CA GLY A 52 -11.53 15.69 1.73
C GLY A 52 -11.30 17.13 2.20
N ASP A 53 -11.75 18.08 1.37
CA ASP A 53 -11.61 19.52 1.65
C ASP A 53 -12.52 19.97 2.81
N ASP A 54 -13.50 19.15 3.17
CA ASP A 54 -14.34 19.29 4.37
C ASP A 54 -13.65 18.82 5.66
N GLY A 55 -12.39 18.39 5.57
CA GLY A 55 -11.61 17.87 6.70
C GLY A 55 -12.06 16.49 7.18
N ARG A 56 -12.85 15.76 6.38
CA ARG A 56 -13.34 14.40 6.70
C ARG A 56 -12.69 13.36 5.81
N LEU A 57 -12.75 12.11 6.27
CA LEU A 57 -12.25 10.96 5.53
C LEU A 57 -13.34 10.40 4.62
N HIS A 58 -13.04 10.27 3.33
CA HIS A 58 -13.95 9.77 2.29
C HIS A 58 -13.34 8.60 1.52
N PRO A 59 -14.15 7.76 0.87
CA PRO A 59 -13.65 6.86 -0.15
C PRO A 59 -12.89 7.63 -1.24
N PRO A 60 -11.83 7.07 -1.82
CA PRO A 60 -11.08 7.73 -2.88
C PRO A 60 -11.96 7.88 -4.12
N SER A 61 -11.94 9.08 -4.71
CA SER A 61 -12.58 9.39 -5.98
C SER A 61 -11.53 9.94 -6.96
N PRO A 62 -11.71 9.80 -8.29
CA PRO A 62 -10.84 10.45 -9.27
C PRO A 62 -10.71 11.96 -9.08
#